data_AF-A0A1S3X0Y4-F1
#
_entry.id   AF-A0A1S3X0Y4-F1
#
_cell.length_a   1.000
_cell.length_b   1.000
_cell.length_c   1.000
_cell.angle_alpha   90.00
_cell.angle_beta   90.00
_cell.angle_gamma   90.00
#
_symmetry.space_group_name_H-M   'P 1'
#
loop_
_entity.id
_entity.type
_entity.pdbx_description
1 polymer ?
#
loop_
_entity_poly.entity_id
_entity_poly.type
_entity_poly.pdbx_seq_one_letter_code
_entity_poly.pdbx_strand_id
1 'polypeptide(L)'
;MAKTYTHAEFDSLMDKVEKVDIRVKEYLELAGYERWARLYAPVNRGWTMTSNIAESINAALVSAREFPIYDFLEEVRKMFGRWNCSNRKEASHTYTTLGKKYQEMLTLNEAMST
;
A
#
# COMPACT_ATOMS: atom_id res chain seq x y z
N MET A 1 -0.45 -17.07 -7.51
CA MET A 1 -0.85 -16.22 -8.66
C MET A 1 -0.56 -14.76 -8.37
N ALA A 2 -1.20 -14.12 -7.38
CA ALA A 2 -0.93 -12.71 -7.06
C ALA A 2 0.53 -12.38 -6.68
N LYS A 3 1.29 -13.35 -6.15
CA LYS A 3 2.67 -13.18 -5.67
C LYS A 3 3.75 -13.78 -6.58
N THR A 4 3.38 -14.36 -7.73
CA THR A 4 4.37 -15.00 -8.62
C THR A 4 5.33 -13.97 -9.20
N TYR A 5 6.55 -14.43 -9.48
CA TYR A 5 7.62 -13.59 -10.01
C TYR A 5 7.90 -13.87 -11.50
N THR A 6 7.37 -14.96 -12.04
CA THR A 6 7.60 -15.38 -13.42
C THR A 6 6.26 -15.56 -14.17
N HIS A 7 6.29 -15.33 -15.48
CA HIS A 7 5.13 -15.57 -16.35
C HIS A 7 4.73 -17.05 -16.36
N ALA A 8 5.70 -17.96 -16.48
CA ALA A 8 5.43 -19.40 -16.50
C ALA A 8 4.64 -19.90 -15.27
N GLU A 9 5.01 -19.44 -14.07
CA GLU A 9 4.27 -19.78 -12.84
C GLU A 9 2.88 -19.13 -12.79
N PHE A 10 2.75 -17.90 -13.29
CA PHE A 10 1.48 -17.19 -13.33
C PHE A 10 0.49 -17.90 -14.28
N ASP A 11 0.94 -18.18 -15.50
CA ASP A 11 0.14 -18.80 -16.55
C ASP A 11 -0.29 -20.21 -16.12
N SER A 12 0.63 -21.01 -15.56
CA SER A 12 0.30 -22.34 -15.03
C SER A 12 -0.78 -22.30 -13.94
N LEU A 13 -0.84 -21.22 -13.15
CA LEU A 13 -1.90 -21.04 -12.16
C LEU A 13 -3.20 -20.53 -12.79
N MET A 14 -3.15 -19.69 -13.82
CA MET A 14 -4.34 -19.24 -14.55
C MET A 14 -5.01 -20.41 -15.27
N ASP A 15 -4.23 -21.30 -15.86
CA ASP A 15 -4.73 -22.53 -16.47
C ASP A 15 -5.44 -23.44 -15.46
N LYS A 16 -4.95 -23.48 -14.21
CA LYS A 16 -5.62 -24.23 -13.13
C LYS A 16 -6.93 -23.56 -12.74
N VAL A 17 -6.99 -22.23 -12.68
CA VAL A 17 -8.22 -21.49 -12.36
C VAL A 17 -9.27 -21.70 -13.46
N GLU A 18 -8.86 -21.62 -14.72
CA GLU A 18 -9.73 -21.87 -15.88
C GLU A 18 -10.35 -23.27 -15.85
N LYS A 19 -9.56 -24.28 -15.53
CA LYS A 19 -10.02 -25.66 -15.39
C LYS A 19 -11.03 -25.85 -14.25
N VAL A 20 -10.97 -25.00 -13.22
CA VAL A 20 -11.92 -25.03 -12.10
C VAL A 20 -13.21 -24.28 -12.47
N ASP A 21 -13.08 -23.04 -12.94
CA ASP A 21 -14.21 -22.24 -13.42
C ASP A 21 -13.70 -21.11 -14.32
N ILE A 22 -14.07 -21.16 -15.60
CA ILE A 22 -13.70 -20.16 -16.59
C ILE A 22 -14.18 -18.75 -16.23
N ARG A 23 -15.33 -18.62 -15.54
CA ARG A 23 -15.89 -17.32 -15.14
C ARG A 23 -14.99 -16.61 -14.13
N VAL A 24 -14.26 -17.38 -13.32
CA VAL A 24 -13.29 -16.82 -12.37
C VAL A 24 -12.07 -16.28 -13.11
N LYS A 25 -11.58 -16.98 -14.13
CA LYS A 25 -10.51 -16.47 -15.00
C LYS A 25 -10.94 -15.17 -15.70
N GLU A 26 -12.12 -15.16 -16.33
CA GLU A 26 -12.66 -13.98 -17.00
C GLU A 26 -12.80 -12.78 -16.04
N TYR A 27 -13.29 -13.02 -14.82
CA TYR A 27 -13.36 -11.98 -13.79
C TYR A 27 -11.99 -11.44 -13.40
N LEU A 28 -11.00 -12.32 -13.20
CA LEU A 28 -9.63 -11.92 -12.83
C LEU A 28 -8.93 -11.13 -13.93
N GLU A 29 -9.20 -11.48 -15.20
CA GLU A 29 -8.79 -10.72 -16.38
C GLU A 29 -9.44 -9.34 -16.40
N LEU A 30 -10.76 -9.28 -16.22
CA LEU A 30 -11.52 -8.02 -16.19
C LEU A 30 -11.09 -7.10 -15.04
N ALA A 31 -10.72 -7.66 -13.89
CA ALA A 31 -10.21 -6.92 -12.75
C ALA A 31 -8.87 -6.21 -13.05
N GLY A 32 -8.16 -6.61 -14.11
CA GLY A 32 -6.87 -6.06 -14.52
C GLY A 32 -5.71 -6.64 -13.70
N TYR A 33 -4.84 -7.42 -14.34
CA TYR A 33 -3.71 -8.08 -13.69
C TYR A 33 -2.75 -7.08 -13.02
N GLU A 34 -2.58 -5.90 -13.62
CA GLU A 34 -1.79 -4.81 -13.06
C GLU A 34 -2.28 -4.36 -11.68
N ARG A 35 -3.54 -4.63 -11.31
CA ARG A 35 -4.15 -4.24 -10.03
C ARG A 35 -3.89 -5.21 -8.89
N TRP A 36 -3.64 -6.49 -9.18
CA TRP A 36 -3.54 -7.52 -8.13
C TRP A 36 -2.37 -8.50 -8.31
N ALA A 37 -1.91 -8.73 -9.53
CA ALA A 37 -0.78 -9.60 -9.81
C ALA A 37 0.53 -8.81 -9.73
N ARG A 38 1.43 -9.23 -8.84
CA ARG A 38 2.75 -8.61 -8.63
C ARG A 38 3.56 -8.54 -9.93
N LEU A 39 3.54 -9.61 -10.72
CA LEU A 39 4.24 -9.70 -11.99
C LEU A 39 3.87 -8.58 -12.98
N TYR A 40 2.61 -8.15 -12.97
CA TYR A 40 2.08 -7.12 -13.86
C TYR A 40 1.98 -5.74 -13.21
N ALA A 41 2.39 -5.61 -11.95
CA ALA A 41 2.25 -4.37 -11.22
C ALA A 41 3.21 -3.30 -11.80
N PRO A 42 2.73 -2.10 -12.15
CA PRO A 42 3.57 -1.01 -12.69
C PRO A 42 4.50 -0.40 -11.63
N VAL A 43 4.34 -0.84 -10.39
CA VAL A 43 5.07 -0.41 -9.20
C VAL A 43 5.43 -1.67 -8.42
N ASN A 44 6.65 -1.73 -7.88
CA ASN A 44 7.11 -2.84 -7.07
C ASN A 44 6.30 -2.92 -5.75
N ARG A 45 5.17 -3.64 -5.78
CA ARG A 45 4.29 -3.87 -4.62
C ARG A 45 4.94 -4.72 -3.53
N GLY A 46 6.15 -5.24 -3.77
CA GLY A 46 6.89 -6.07 -2.81
C GLY A 46 7.28 -5.35 -1.53
N TRP A 47 7.32 -4.01 -1.51
CA TRP A 47 7.91 -3.24 -0.42
C TRP A 47 6.94 -2.35 0.39
N THR A 48 5.72 -2.09 -0.09
CA THR A 48 4.81 -1.11 0.56
C THR A 48 3.51 -1.70 1.09
N MET A 49 3.42 -3.02 1.24
CA MET A 49 2.32 -3.67 1.97
C MET A 49 2.88 -4.40 3.19
N THR A 50 3.50 -3.66 4.11
CA THR A 50 3.60 -4.10 5.49
C THR A 50 2.20 -4.04 6.11
N SER A 51 1.52 -5.19 6.05
CA SER A 51 0.55 -5.67 7.05
C SER A 51 -0.41 -4.63 7.64
N ASN A 52 -1.58 -4.55 7.01
CA ASN A 52 -2.84 -4.04 7.55
C ASN A 52 -2.76 -2.74 8.40
N ILE A 53 -2.76 -1.61 7.69
CA ILE A 53 -2.86 -0.26 8.28
C ILE A 53 -4.04 -0.17 9.26
N ALA A 54 -5.19 -0.78 8.94
CA ALA A 54 -6.35 -0.75 9.81
C ALA A 54 -6.12 -1.53 11.12
N GLU A 55 -5.51 -2.72 11.07
CA GLU A 55 -5.11 -3.46 12.27
C GLU A 55 -4.10 -2.69 13.11
N SER A 56 -3.07 -2.09 12.49
CA SER A 56 -2.05 -1.32 13.20
C SER A 56 -2.64 -0.10 13.92
N ILE A 57 -3.49 0.67 13.23
CA ILE A 57 -4.21 1.80 13.82
C ILE A 57 -5.14 1.32 14.95
N ASN A 58 -5.87 0.22 14.72
CA ASN A 58 -6.77 -0.33 15.73
C ASN A 58 -6.04 -0.83 16.98
N ALA A 59 -4.85 -1.43 16.81
CA ALA A 59 -4.00 -1.86 17.90
C ALA A 59 -3.43 -0.66 18.68
N ALA A 60 -2.96 0.38 17.98
CA ALA A 60 -2.42 1.60 18.59
C ALA A 60 -3.48 2.37 19.40
N LEU A 61 -4.75 2.26 19.02
CA LEU A 61 -5.86 2.99 19.63
C LEU A 61 -6.74 2.12 20.55
N VAL A 62 -6.31 0.89 20.87
CA VAL A 62 -7.14 -0.08 21.60
C VAL A 62 -7.66 0.49 22.92
N SER A 63 -6.81 1.16 23.70
CA SER A 63 -7.20 1.77 24.97
C SER A 63 -8.04 3.03 24.78
N ALA A 64 -7.82 3.80 23.72
CA ALA A 64 -8.54 5.05 23.47
C ALA A 64 -10.00 4.80 23.07
N ARG A 65 -10.36 3.59 22.63
CA ARG A 65 -11.73 3.21 22.27
C ARG A 65 -12.71 3.22 23.44
N GLU A 66 -12.21 3.17 24.67
CA GLU A 66 -13.04 3.24 25.88
C GLU A 66 -13.46 4.68 26.21
N PHE A 67 -12.86 5.68 25.54
CA PHE A 67 -13.17 7.09 25.78
C PHE A 67 -14.45 7.54 25.07
N PRO A 68 -15.10 8.62 25.56
CA PRO A 68 -16.10 9.34 24.80
C PRO A 68 -15.59 9.75 23.41
N ILE A 69 -16.49 9.90 22.44
CA ILE A 69 -16.13 10.13 21.04
C ILE A 69 -15.18 11.32 20.84
N TYR A 70 -15.35 12.39 21.62
CA TYR A 70 -14.50 13.57 21.53
C TYR A 70 -13.05 13.26 21.92
N ASP A 71 -12.86 12.62 23.07
CA ASP A 71 -11.54 12.28 23.60
C ASP A 71 -10.84 11.23 22.72
N PHE A 72 -11.59 10.26 22.19
CA PHE A 72 -11.07 9.32 21.20
C PHE A 72 -10.53 10.04 19.96
N LEU A 73 -11.30 10.96 19.37
CA LEU A 73 -10.86 11.72 18.19
C LEU A 73 -9.64 12.58 18.48
N GLU A 74 -9.53 13.13 19.68
CA GLU A 74 -8.37 13.90 20.10
C GLU A 74 -7.11 13.03 20.22
N GLU A 75 -7.23 11.80 20.73
CA GLU A 75 -6.11 10.85 20.74
C GLU A 75 -5.69 10.41 19.33
N VAL A 76 -6.64 10.19 18.43
CA VAL A 76 -6.37 9.94 17.00
C VAL A 76 -5.58 11.10 16.39
N ARG A 77 -6.03 12.34 16.61
CA ARG A 77 -5.38 13.55 16.10
C ARG A 77 -3.94 13.67 16.61
N LYS A 78 -3.71 13.46 17.91
CA LYS A 78 -2.38 13.50 18.53
C LYS A 78 -1.46 12.40 17.96
N MET A 79 -1.98 11.18 17.77
CA MET A 79 -1.23 10.07 17.20
C MET A 79 -0.71 10.40 15.80
N PHE A 80 -1.60 10.83 14.89
CA PHE A 80 -1.21 11.22 13.53
C PHE A 80 -0.30 12.45 13.52
N GLY A 81 -0.52 13.42 14.41
CA GLY A 81 0.34 14.58 14.57
C GLY A 81 1.78 14.19 14.92
N ARG A 82 1.97 13.33 15.94
CA ARG A 82 3.30 12.82 16.33
C ARG A 82 3.97 12.05 15.20
N TRP A 83 3.22 11.19 14.51
CA TRP A 83 3.75 10.40 13.40
C TRP A 83 4.21 11.29 12.25
N ASN A 84 3.41 12.26 11.82
CA ASN A 84 3.77 13.22 10.77
C ASN A 84 5.01 14.04 11.15
N CYS A 85 5.08 14.54 12.38
CA CYS A 85 6.25 15.28 12.86
C CYS A 85 7.52 14.41 12.81
N SER A 86 7.42 13.15 13.24
CA SER A 86 8.55 12.20 13.24
C SER A 86 8.99 11.87 11.83
N ASN A 87 8.07 11.50 10.94
CA ASN A 87 8.36 11.22 9.54
C ASN A 87 8.98 12.42 8.82
N ARG A 88 8.46 13.64 9.06
CA ARG A 88 9.02 14.86 8.46
C ARG A 88 10.46 15.09 8.92
N LYS A 89 10.75 14.84 10.20
CA LYS A 89 12.10 14.92 10.75
C LYS A 89 12.99 13.85 10.12
N GLU A 90 12.56 12.61 9.99
CA GLU A 90 13.36 11.57 9.33
C GLU A 90 13.63 11.89 7.85
N ALA A 91 12.61 12.36 7.13
CA ALA A 91 12.72 12.77 5.74
C ALA A 91 13.75 13.91 5.56
N SER A 92 13.81 14.89 6.47
CA SER A 92 14.78 15.98 6.37
C SER A 92 16.24 15.53 6.55
N HIS A 93 16.47 14.35 7.15
CA HIS A 93 17.80 13.75 7.33
C HIS A 93 18.07 12.61 6.32
N THR A 94 17.14 12.35 5.40
CA THR A 94 17.28 11.32 4.38
C THR A 94 17.75 11.96 3.08
N TYR A 95 18.95 11.60 2.64
CA TYR A 95 19.55 12.08 1.38
C TYR A 95 19.48 11.04 0.25
N THR A 96 18.80 9.92 0.49
CA THR A 96 18.65 8.85 -0.49
C THR A 96 17.70 9.28 -1.59
N THR A 97 18.18 9.31 -2.83
CA THR A 97 17.34 9.57 -4.00
C THR A 97 16.37 8.42 -4.20
N LEU A 98 15.09 8.75 -4.42
CA LEU A 98 14.09 7.76 -4.78
C LEU A 98 14.35 7.23 -6.20
N GLY A 99 13.73 6.09 -6.54
CA GLY A 99 13.73 5.62 -7.93
C GLY A 99 13.16 6.69 -8.86
N LYS A 100 13.75 6.85 -10.06
CA LYS A 100 13.53 7.96 -11.01
C LYS A 100 12.09 8.50 -11.05
N LYS A 101 11.11 7.62 -11.28
CA LYS A 101 9.67 7.97 -11.34
C LYS A 101 9.15 8.66 -10.07
N TYR A 102 9.55 8.19 -8.89
CA TYR A 102 9.11 8.75 -7.61
C TYR A 102 9.82 10.04 -7.27
N GLN A 103 11.09 10.15 -7.67
CA GLN A 103 11.83 11.39 -7.52
C GLN A 103 11.19 12.51 -8.37
N GLU A 104 10.81 12.22 -9.61
CA GLU A 104 10.09 13.16 -10.49
C GLU A 104 8.76 13.60 -9.87
N MET A 105 7.96 12.67 -9.35
CA MET A 105 6.70 12.99 -8.66
C MET A 105 6.92 13.85 -7.40
N LEU A 106 7.96 13.57 -6.61
CA LEU A 106 8.30 14.36 -5.43
C LEU A 106 8.63 15.81 -5.83
N THR A 107 9.51 16.00 -6.82
CA THR A 107 9.90 17.34 -7.28
C THR A 107 8.71 18.14 -7.82
N LEU A 108 7.79 17.49 -8.53
CA LEU A 108 6.58 18.14 -9.03
C LEU A 108 5.65 18.59 -7.89
N ASN A 109 5.46 17.74 -6.87
CA ASN A 109 4.65 18.07 -5.71
C ASN A 109 5.25 19.19 -4.86
N GLU A 110 6.58 19.23 -4.70
CA GLU A 110 7.28 20.33 -4.03
C GLU A 110 7.07 21.66 -4.76
N ALA A 111 7.21 21.66 -6.10
CA ALA A 111 6.97 22.84 -6.91
C ALA A 111 5.52 23.36 -6.83
N MET A 112 4.53 22.47 -6.70
CA MET A 112 3.12 22.85 -6.53
C MET A 112 2.75 23.28 -5.11
N SER A 113 3.58 22.95 -4.11
CA SER A 113 3.32 23.29 -2.70
C SER A 113 3.94 24.64 -2.29
N THR A 114 4.55 25.34 -3.25
CA THR A 114 5.18 26.66 -3.09
C THR A 114 4.34 27.72 -3.80
#